data_AF-A0A819GHE7-F1
#
_entry.id   AF-A0A819GHE7-F1
#
_cell.length_a   1.000
_cell.length_b   1.000
_cell.length_c   1.000
_cell.angle_alpha   90.00
_cell.angle_beta   90.00
_cell.angle_gamma   90.00
#
_symmetry.space_group_name_H-M   'P 1'
#
loop_
_entity.id
_entity.type
_entity.pdbx_description
1 polymer ?
#
loop_
_entity_poly.entity_id
_entity_poly.type
_entity_poly.pdbx_seq_one_letter_code
_entity_poly.pdbx_strand_id
1 'polypeptide(L)'
;VLSFIQNPADRDILHDLTYYSAGSIPVSSKFGVIPNYYFPYRNAPDHVQPFVLVQFKNLPLFRLVTVTCRFWAPSVIYDPRAMRGMVSFQLFRSHNVTQSQVNNK
;
A
#
# COMPACT_ATOMS: atom_id res chain seq x y z
N VAL A 1 0.04 -11.46 -6.47
CA VAL A 1 -0.38 -10.12 -6.94
C VAL A 1 -0.93 -9.35 -5.76
N LEU A 2 -0.52 -8.11 -5.55
CA LEU A 2 -1.05 -7.22 -4.52
C LEU A 2 -2.07 -6.27 -5.14
N SER A 3 -3.25 -6.16 -4.54
CA SER A 3 -4.22 -5.12 -4.93
C SER A 3 -4.97 -4.57 -3.71
N PHE A 4 -5.34 -3.29 -3.78
CA PHE A 4 -6.21 -2.70 -2.78
C PHE A 4 -7.65 -3.14 -2.97
N ILE A 5 -8.28 -3.53 -1.87
CA ILE A 5 -9.73 -3.64 -1.79
C ILE A 5 -10.23 -2.23 -1.51
N GLN A 6 -10.97 -1.67 -2.46
CA GLN A 6 -11.58 -0.36 -2.29
C GLN A 6 -12.77 -0.50 -1.35
N ASN A 7 -12.70 0.16 -0.19
CA ASN A 7 -13.88 0.51 0.57
C ASN A 7 -14.77 1.38 -0.32
N PRO A 8 -16.08 1.12 -0.48
CA PRO A 8 -16.97 1.94 -1.30
C PRO A 8 -16.91 3.43 -0.94
N ALA A 9 -16.72 3.76 0.34
CA ALA A 9 -16.60 5.15 0.81
C ALA A 9 -15.29 5.85 0.38
N ASP A 10 -14.24 5.09 0.07
CA ASP A 10 -12.90 5.60 -0.26
C ASP A 10 -12.54 5.38 -1.73
N ARG A 11 -13.47 4.88 -2.55
CA ARG A 11 -13.26 4.52 -3.96
C ARG A 11 -12.78 5.71 -4.79
N ASP A 12 -13.32 6.88 -4.50
CA ASP A 12 -13.03 8.13 -5.22
C ASP A 12 -11.64 8.69 -4.86
N ILE A 13 -10.99 8.17 -3.82
CA ILE A 13 -9.65 8.58 -3.39
C ILE A 13 -8.60 7.55 -3.87
N LEU A 14 -8.96 6.27 -3.80
CA LEU A 14 -8.06 5.15 -4.11
C LEU A 14 -8.03 4.78 -5.60
N HIS A 15 -8.59 5.60 -6.49
CA HIS A 15 -8.55 5.35 -7.93
C HIS A 15 -7.21 5.76 -8.57
N ASP A 16 -6.50 6.75 -8.01
CA ASP A 16 -5.22 7.26 -8.54
C ASP A 16 -4.06 6.90 -7.61
N LEU A 17 -3.78 5.60 -7.57
CA LEU A 17 -2.62 5.03 -6.91
C LEU A 17 -1.74 4.32 -7.93
N THR A 18 -0.44 4.27 -7.64
CA THR A 18 0.56 3.67 -8.52
C THR A 18 1.41 2.69 -7.73
N TYR A 19 1.63 1.50 -8.30
CA TYR A 19 2.44 0.45 -7.67
C TYR A 19 3.83 0.40 -8.30
N TYR A 20 4.84 0.31 -7.45
CA TYR A 20 6.22 0.09 -7.82
C TYR A 20 6.62 -1.29 -7.31
N SER A 21 6.99 -2.19 -8.24
CA SER A 21 7.42 -3.56 -7.93
C SER A 21 8.83 -3.78 -8.46
N ALA A 22 9.60 -4.63 -7.80
CA ALA A 22 10.94 -4.99 -8.27
C ALA A 22 10.88 -5.80 -9.59
N GLY A 23 11.79 -5.50 -10.52
CA GLY A 23 11.93 -6.19 -11.81
C GLY A 23 11.35 -5.42 -13.01
N SER A 24 11.16 -6.10 -14.13
CA SER A 24 10.72 -5.57 -15.43
C SER A 24 9.21 -5.36 -15.54
N ILE A 25 8.52 -5.12 -14.43
CA ILE A 25 7.08 -4.86 -14.41
C ILE A 25 6.84 -3.36 -14.62
N PRO A 26 5.93 -2.95 -15.52
CA PRO A 26 5.66 -1.54 -15.75
C PRO A 26 5.24 -0.85 -14.44
N VAL A 27 5.93 0.27 -14.18
CA VAL A 27 5.80 1.13 -12.98
C VAL A 27 4.38 1.72 -12.81
N SER A 28 3.50 1.56 -13.80
CA SER A 28 2.13 2.09 -13.81
C SER A 28 1.04 1.00 -13.74
N SER A 29 1.35 -0.16 -13.17
CA SER A 29 0.40 -1.26 -13.06
C SER A 29 -0.69 -0.95 -12.01
N LYS A 30 -1.94 -1.36 -12.25
CA LYS A 30 -3.05 -1.24 -11.27
C LYS A 30 -2.92 -2.18 -10.06
N PHE A 31 -1.84 -2.96 -10.02
CA PHE A 31 -1.55 -3.95 -9.01
C PHE A 31 -0.04 -4.05 -8.83
N GLY A 32 0.38 -4.47 -7.64
CA GLY A 32 1.77 -4.82 -7.36
C GLY A 32 2.02 -6.30 -7.57
N VAL A 33 3.28 -6.67 -7.80
CA VAL A 33 3.67 -8.07 -7.98
C VAL A 33 4.92 -8.36 -7.16
N ILE A 34 4.91 -9.52 -6.54
CA ILE A 34 6.10 -10.10 -5.92
C ILE A 34 6.54 -11.25 -6.84
N PRO A 35 7.74 -11.21 -7.42
CA PRO A 35 8.23 -12.28 -8.27
C PRO A 35 8.44 -13.60 -7.51
N ASN A 36 8.20 -14.73 -8.18
CA ASN A 36 8.33 -16.05 -7.55
C ASN A 36 9.77 -16.44 -7.20
N TYR A 37 10.79 -15.83 -7.82
CA TYR A 37 12.20 -16.18 -7.57
C TYR A 37 12.69 -15.82 -6.15
N TYR A 38 11.93 -15.00 -5.40
CA TYR A 38 12.18 -14.75 -3.98
C TYR A 38 11.73 -15.91 -3.08
N PHE A 39 11.04 -16.91 -3.62
CA PHE A 39 10.52 -18.07 -2.88
C PHE A 39 11.10 -19.38 -3.42
N PRO A 40 11.27 -20.42 -2.57
CA PRO A 40 10.96 -20.46 -1.14
C PRO A 40 12.06 -19.81 -0.28
N TYR A 41 11.70 -19.33 0.91
CA TYR A 41 12.66 -18.83 1.88
C TYR A 41 13.51 -19.97 2.45
N ARG A 42 14.84 -19.84 2.39
CA ARG A 42 15.82 -20.88 2.80
C ARG A 42 16.73 -20.46 3.94
N ASN A 43 16.35 -19.46 4.75
CA ASN A 43 17.20 -18.89 5.82
C ASN A 43 18.61 -18.46 5.34
N ALA A 44 18.75 -18.05 4.07
CA ALA A 44 20.02 -17.57 3.56
C ALA A 44 20.35 -16.20 4.19
N PRO A 45 21.60 -15.97 4.65
CA PRO A 45 21.97 -14.75 5.37
C PRO A 45 21.90 -13.48 4.51
N ASP A 46 21.96 -13.62 3.20
CA ASP A 46 21.86 -12.58 2.19
C ASP A 46 20.44 -12.46 1.58
N HIS A 47 19.46 -13.19 2.11
CA HIS A 47 18.09 -13.14 1.60
C HIS A 47 17.43 -11.79 1.90
N VAL A 48 17.13 -11.04 0.85
CA VAL A 48 16.35 -9.81 0.91
C VAL A 48 14.90 -10.09 0.54
N GLN A 49 13.99 -9.72 1.45
CA GLN A 49 12.56 -9.85 1.23
C GLN A 49 12.10 -8.86 0.14
N PRO A 50 11.24 -9.27 -0.80
CA PRO A 50 10.75 -8.37 -1.83
C PRO A 50 9.78 -7.34 -1.25
N PHE A 51 9.88 -6.11 -1.72
CA PHE A 51 8.97 -5.03 -1.39
C PHE A 51 8.16 -4.59 -2.61
N VAL A 52 6.94 -4.14 -2.34
CA VAL A 52 6.10 -3.41 -3.29
C VAL A 52 5.73 -2.09 -2.65
N LEU A 53 5.98 -1.00 -3.35
CA LEU A 53 5.67 0.34 -2.88
C LEU A 53 4.40 0.82 -3.56
N VAL A 54 3.64 1.64 -2.83
CA VAL A 54 2.40 2.24 -3.32
C VAL A 54 2.50 3.73 -3.11
N GLN A 55 2.28 4.48 -4.19
CA GLN A 55 2.16 5.92 -4.16
C GLN A 55 0.69 6.31 -4.28
N PHE A 56 0.19 7.07 -3.31
CA PHE A 56 -1.10 7.75 -3.37
C PHE A 56 -0.89 9.13 -3.98
N LYS A 57 -1.41 9.40 -5.19
CA LYS A 57 -1.19 10.70 -5.84
C LYS A 57 -2.05 11.81 -5.23
N ASN A 58 -3.31 11.49 -4.95
CA ASN A 58 -4.32 12.48 -4.53
C ASN A 58 -4.93 12.13 -3.17
N LEU A 59 -4.11 12.10 -2.11
CA LEU A 59 -4.63 11.89 -0.76
C LEU A 59 -5.29 13.19 -0.24
N PRO A 60 -6.58 13.18 0.16
CA PRO A 60 -7.29 14.37 0.62
C PRO A 60 -6.73 14.90 1.95
N LEU A 61 -6.76 16.23 2.10
CA LEU A 61 -6.44 16.90 3.35
C LEU A 61 -7.56 16.70 4.39
N PHE A 62 -7.18 16.60 5.65
CA PHE A 62 -8.09 16.54 6.80
C PHE A 62 -9.16 15.45 6.74
N ARG A 63 -8.94 14.40 5.94
CA ARG A 63 -9.82 13.24 5.85
C ARG A 63 -9.04 11.99 6.24
N LEU A 64 -9.63 11.19 7.13
CA LEU A 64 -9.13 9.87 7.49
C LEU A 64 -9.56 8.87 6.41
N VAL A 65 -8.61 8.21 5.76
CA VAL A 65 -8.85 7.24 4.70
C VAL A 65 -8.42 5.86 5.19
N THR A 66 -9.29 4.86 5.09
CA THR A 66 -8.94 3.48 5.45
C THR A 66 -8.54 2.71 4.20
N VAL A 67 -7.35 2.13 4.23
CA VAL A 67 -6.76 1.43 3.09
C VAL A 67 -6.55 -0.03 3.46
N THR A 68 -7.11 -0.93 2.66
CA THR A 68 -6.93 -2.38 2.84
C THR A 68 -6.26 -2.98 1.59
N CYS A 69 -5.07 -3.54 1.75
CA CYS A 69 -4.36 -4.26 0.70
C CYS A 69 -4.53 -5.77 0.88
N ARG A 70 -4.80 -6.50 -0.20
CA ARG A 70 -4.91 -7.96 -0.21
C ARG A 70 -3.84 -8.56 -1.11
N PHE A 71 -3.23 -9.64 -0.64
CA PHE A 71 -2.26 -10.40 -1.41
C PHE A 71 -2.87 -11.63 -2.05
N TRP A 72 -3.07 -11.57 -3.37
CA TRP A 72 -3.61 -12.63 -4.19
C TRP A 72 -2.54 -13.64 -4.61
N ALA A 73 -2.57 -14.83 -4.00
CA ALA A 73 -1.82 -16.00 -4.46
C ALA A 73 -2.56 -17.31 -4.11
N PRO A 74 -2.31 -18.42 -4.83
CA PRO A 74 -3.01 -19.69 -4.61
C PRO A 74 -2.84 -20.26 -3.19
N SER A 75 -1.67 -20.06 -2.58
CA SER A 75 -1.33 -20.62 -1.26
C SER A 75 -1.68 -19.69 -0.08
N VAL A 76 -2.35 -18.57 -0.33
CA VAL A 76 -2.65 -17.57 0.70
C VAL A 76 -4.07 -17.79 1.22
N ILE A 77 -4.16 -18.07 2.52
CA ILE A 77 -5.43 -18.14 3.25
C ILE A 77 -5.83 -16.73 3.66
N TYR A 78 -7.06 -16.34 3.34
CA TYR A 78 -7.61 -15.04 3.72
C TYR A 78 -8.47 -15.18 4.97
N ASP A 79 -8.05 -14.50 6.03
CA ASP A 79 -8.83 -14.40 7.26
C ASP A 79 -8.85 -12.94 7.71
N PRO A 80 -9.96 -12.21 7.49
CA PRO A 80 -10.10 -10.83 7.94
C PRO A 80 -10.05 -10.66 9.45
N ARG A 81 -10.41 -11.69 10.23
CA ARG A 81 -10.37 -11.60 11.70
C ARG A 81 -8.95 -11.65 12.23
N ALA A 82 -8.12 -12.50 11.63
CA ALA A 82 -6.70 -12.62 11.97
C ALA A 82 -5.80 -11.74 11.10
N MET A 83 -6.36 -10.92 10.20
CA MET A 83 -5.62 -10.13 9.21
C MET A 83 -4.63 -10.96 8.38
N ARG A 84 -4.98 -12.21 8.05
CA ARG A 84 -4.13 -13.08 7.22
C ARG A 84 -4.35 -12.80 5.73
N GLY A 85 -3.25 -12.68 4.99
CA GLY A 85 -3.28 -12.42 3.55
C GLY A 85 -3.71 -10.99 3.17
N MET A 86 -3.82 -10.10 4.15
CA MET A 86 -4.19 -8.69 3.95
C MET A 86 -3.58 -7.79 5.02
N VAL A 87 -3.51 -6.50 4.74
CA VAL A 87 -3.15 -5.47 5.70
C VAL A 87 -4.16 -4.32 5.58
N SER A 88 -4.57 -3.76 6.71
CA SER A 88 -5.44 -2.59 6.76
C SER A 88 -4.80 -1.53 7.65
N PHE A 89 -4.77 -0.30 7.18
CA PHE A 89 -4.22 0.85 7.89
C PHE A 89 -5.00 2.12 7.55
N GLN A 90 -4.88 3.12 8.40
CA GLN A 90 -5.52 4.42 8.21
C GLN A 90 -4.49 5.48 7.89
N LEU A 91 -4.84 6.37 6.96
CA LEU A 91 -4.03 7.51 6.55
C LEU A 91 -4.77 8.80 6.85
N PHE A 92 -4.08 9.77 7.44
CA PHE A 92 -4.58 11.12 7.66
C PHE A 92 -3.53 12.13 7.22
N ARG A 93 -3.86 12.96 6.22
CA ARG A 93 -2.98 14.05 5.79
C ARG A 93 -3.40 15.34 6.49
N SER A 94 -2.62 15.75 7.48
CA SER A 94 -2.78 17.07 8.09
C SER A 94 -2.24 18.16 7.15
N HIS A 95 -2.79 19.36 7.29
CA HIS A 95 -2.15 20.56 6.78
C HIS A 95 -1.22 21.11 7.86
N ASN A 96 0.04 21.34 7.50
CA ASN A 96 0.90 22.19 8.31
C ASN A 96 0.63 23.63 7.88
N VAL A 97 -0.10 24.40 8.69
CA VAL A 97 0.10 25.85 8.66
C VAL A 97 1.56 26.02 9.07
N THR A 98 2.39 26.59 8.21
CA THR A 98 3.76 26.94 8.57
C THR A 98 3.71 27.77 9.86
N GLN A 99 4.42 27.32 10.90
CA GLN A 99 4.55 28.02 12.19
C GLN A 99 5.08 29.47 12.04
N SER A 100 5.49 29.89 10.85
CA SER A 100 5.86 31.27 10.53
C SER A 100 4.69 32.28 10.58
N GLN A 101 3.43 31.84 10.67
CA GLN A 101 2.29 32.74 10.89
C GLN A 101 1.81 32.81 12.34
N VAL A 102 2.34 31.96 13.24
CA VAL A 102 1.96 31.95 14.68
C VAL A 102 2.93 32.79 15.54
N ASN A 103 4.15 33.05 15.06
CA ASN A 103 5.14 33.86 15.78
C ASN A 103 5.05 35.38 15.51
N ASN A 104 3.97 35.86 14.88
CA ASN A 104 3.73 37.29 14.61
C ASN A 104 2.35 37.74 15.11
N LYS A 105 2.02 37.38 16.36
CA LYS A 105 0.92 38.03 17.07
C LYS A 105 1.21 38.17 18.55
#